data_AF-A0A2E2C1P9-F1
#
_entry.id   AF-A0A2E2C1P9-F1
#
_cell.length_a   1.000
_cell.length_b   1.000
_cell.length_c   1.000
_cell.angle_alpha   90.00
_cell.angle_beta   90.00
_cell.angle_gamma   90.00
#
_symmetry.space_group_name_H-M   'P 1'
#
loop_
_entity.id
_entity.type
_entity.pdbx_description
1 polymer ?
#
loop_
_entity_poly.entity_id
_entity_poly.type
_entity_poly.pdbx_seq_one_letter_code
_entity_poly.pdbx_strand_id
1 'polypeptide(L)'
;VRTIPTLQFITSENLVTNTDHGMVSAAVLQSWGFPYSIVQPVYAHHRDANDLNLPIMTQGLVRCMRVAEAFAEMCDQPVPQRILRVNQLLAEYYQKGRMEAQDVFLTAIEKTNQMTEILRTPPLSSDELEAIVSQIKEGDHIHS
;
A
#
# COMPACT_ATOMS: atom_id res chain seq x y z
N VAL A 1 -9.15 -13.20 23.94
CA VAL A 1 -9.09 -12.36 22.72
C VAL A 1 -8.06 -11.27 22.96
N ARG A 2 -6.84 -11.39 22.40
CA ARG A 2 -5.85 -10.29 22.45
C ARG A 2 -6.22 -9.32 21.34
N THR A 3 -6.85 -8.21 21.70
CA THR A 3 -7.01 -7.06 20.83
C THR A 3 -5.64 -6.42 20.64
N ILE A 4 -5.00 -6.68 19.50
CA ILE A 4 -3.89 -5.85 19.05
C ILE A 4 -4.53 -4.54 18.59
N PRO A 5 -4.19 -3.39 19.20
CA PRO A 5 -4.67 -2.11 18.71
C PRO A 5 -3.96 -1.86 17.37
N THR A 6 -4.65 -2.22 16.29
CA THR A 6 -4.28 -1.80 14.95
C THR A 6 -4.33 -0.27 14.92
N LEU A 7 -3.31 0.33 14.30
CA LEU A 7 -3.16 1.78 14.02
C LEU A 7 -2.55 2.66 15.11
N GLN A 8 -1.32 2.34 15.53
CA GLN A 8 -0.36 3.39 15.87
C GLN A 8 1.03 3.21 15.25
N PHE A 9 1.30 2.13 14.50
CA PHE A 9 2.66 1.82 14.02
C PHE A 9 3.28 2.90 13.12
N ILE A 10 2.57 3.37 12.08
CA ILE A 10 3.10 4.37 11.13
C ILE A 10 3.44 5.69 11.82
N THR A 11 2.53 6.18 12.67
CA THR A 11 2.76 7.40 13.45
C THR A 11 3.85 7.21 14.49
N SER A 12 3.94 6.04 15.11
CA SER A 12 4.95 5.73 16.13
C SER A 12 6.36 5.53 15.54
N GLU A 13 6.50 4.96 14.34
CA GLU A 13 7.80 4.82 13.67
C GLU A 13 8.32 6.19 13.24
N ASN A 14 7.50 7.02 12.58
CA ASN A 14 7.89 8.39 12.28
C ASN A 14 8.29 9.19 13.53
N LEU A 15 7.60 8.99 14.66
CA LEU A 15 7.94 9.65 15.94
C LEU A 15 9.28 9.19 16.53
N VAL A 16 9.71 7.95 16.29
CA VAL A 16 10.90 7.35 16.93
C VAL A 16 12.13 7.40 16.01
N THR A 17 11.95 7.10 14.73
CA THR A 17 13.06 6.95 13.77
C THR A 17 13.11 8.07 12.74
N ASN A 18 12.07 8.92 12.67
CA ASN A 18 11.91 9.93 11.61
C ASN A 18 11.99 9.31 10.20
N THR A 19 11.46 8.09 10.06
CA THR A 19 11.38 7.36 8.79
C THR A 19 9.97 6.84 8.57
N ASP A 20 9.47 7.00 7.35
CA ASP A 20 8.22 6.38 6.90
C ASP A 20 8.47 5.13 6.03
N HIS A 21 7.39 4.41 5.74
CA HIS A 21 7.46 3.19 4.94
C HIS A 21 7.89 3.44 3.48
N GLY A 22 7.65 4.63 2.93
CA GLY A 22 8.17 5.04 1.63
C GLY A 22 9.70 5.16 1.63
N MET A 23 10.29 5.71 2.70
CA MET A 23 11.74 5.77 2.88
C MET A 23 12.36 4.37 3.00
N VAL A 24 11.74 3.48 3.79
CA VAL A 24 12.21 2.09 3.93
C VAL A 24 12.09 1.34 2.60
N SER A 25 10.96 1.46 1.90
CA SER A 25 10.73 0.80 0.61
C SER A 25 11.71 1.28 -0.45
N ALA A 26 11.99 2.59 -0.51
CA ALA A 26 12.98 3.15 -1.42
C ALA A 26 14.40 2.63 -1.13
N ALA A 27 14.78 2.53 0.16
CA ALA A 27 16.08 1.99 0.55
C ALA A 27 16.24 0.51 0.16
N VAL A 28 15.18 -0.30 0.33
CA VAL A 28 15.18 -1.70 -0.10
C VAL A 28 15.33 -1.82 -1.61
N LEU A 29 14.53 -1.08 -2.40
CA LEU A 29 14.63 -1.08 -3.86
C LEU A 29 16.03 -0.66 -4.34
N GLN A 30 16.62 0.34 -3.69
CA GLN A 30 18.00 0.75 -3.97
C GLN A 30 19.01 -0.37 -3.66
N SER A 31 18.85 -1.06 -2.54
CA SER A 31 19.72 -2.18 -2.16
C SER A 31 19.65 -3.35 -3.14
N TRP A 32 18.50 -3.55 -3.79
CA TRP A 32 18.28 -4.54 -4.84
C TRP A 32 18.73 -4.07 -6.23
N GLY A 33 19.27 -2.86 -6.35
CA GLY A 33 19.79 -2.34 -7.62
C GLY A 33 18.72 -1.84 -8.60
N PHE A 34 17.52 -1.51 -8.13
CA PHE A 34 16.50 -0.91 -8.98
C PHE A 34 16.94 0.48 -9.49
N PRO A 35 16.56 0.84 -10.73
CA PRO A 35 16.93 2.13 -11.30
C PRO A 35 16.34 3.30 -10.51
N TYR A 36 17.06 4.42 -10.47
CA TYR A 36 16.64 5.62 -9.74
C TYR A 36 15.26 6.14 -10.18
N SER A 37 14.89 5.96 -11.45
CA SER A 37 13.58 6.31 -11.98
C SER A 37 12.40 5.56 -11.32
N ILE A 38 12.67 4.42 -10.68
CA ILE A 38 11.69 3.65 -9.90
C ILE A 38 11.81 3.98 -8.40
N VAL A 39 13.03 4.06 -7.88
CA VAL A 39 13.29 4.33 -6.47
C VAL A 39 12.80 5.71 -6.04
N GLN A 40 13.06 6.73 -6.85
CA GLN A 40 12.82 8.12 -6.49
C GLN A 40 11.33 8.50 -6.32
N PRO A 41 10.39 8.03 -7.17
CA PRO A 41 8.96 8.18 -6.90
C PRO A 41 8.51 7.55 -5.57
N VAL A 42 9.03 6.35 -5.25
CA VAL A 42 8.73 5.64 -3.99
C VAL A 42 9.29 6.41 -2.80
N TYR A 43 10.43 7.07 -2.92
CA TYR A 43 10.91 7.95 -1.87
C TYR A 43 10.08 9.24 -1.72
N ALA A 44 9.59 9.77 -2.85
CA ALA A 44 8.97 11.09 -2.91
C ALA A 44 7.51 11.14 -2.48
N HIS A 45 6.76 10.03 -2.51
CA HIS A 45 5.30 10.08 -2.36
C HIS A 45 4.81 10.50 -0.96
N HIS A 46 5.60 10.34 0.10
CA HIS A 46 5.28 10.85 1.45
C HIS A 46 5.77 12.27 1.72
N ARG A 47 6.64 12.82 0.86
CA ARG A 47 7.24 14.15 1.05
C ARG A 47 6.33 15.25 0.54
N ASP A 48 6.49 16.47 1.04
CA ASP A 48 5.71 17.60 0.56
C ASP A 48 5.97 17.86 -0.94
N ALA A 49 4.89 18.08 -1.69
CA ALA A 49 4.95 18.30 -3.14
C ALA A 49 5.79 19.54 -3.51
N ASN A 50 5.84 20.52 -2.60
CA ASN A 50 6.57 21.76 -2.77
C ASN A 50 8.09 21.61 -2.60
N ASP A 51 8.54 20.53 -1.95
CA ASP A 51 9.96 20.31 -1.63
C ASP A 51 10.71 19.54 -2.72
N LEU A 52 10.01 19.08 -3.76
CA LEU A 52 10.57 18.15 -4.72
C LEU A 52 10.50 18.71 -6.15
N ASN A 53 11.64 19.19 -6.66
CA ASN A 53 11.85 19.54 -8.07
C ASN A 53 11.95 18.27 -8.93
N LEU A 54 10.84 17.55 -9.10
CA LEU A 54 10.80 16.29 -9.84
C LEU A 54 10.54 16.49 -11.33
N PRO A 55 11.11 15.64 -12.21
CA PRO A 55 10.70 15.57 -13.60
C PRO A 55 9.18 15.34 -13.75
N ILE A 56 8.56 15.87 -14.80
CA ILE A 56 7.10 15.82 -15.02
C ILE A 56 6.55 14.38 -14.96
N MET A 57 7.24 13.42 -15.59
CA MET A 57 6.85 12.00 -15.57
C MET A 57 6.85 11.44 -14.14
N THR A 58 7.89 11.75 -13.36
CA THR A 58 7.98 11.37 -11.95
C THR A 58 6.84 11.98 -11.15
N GLN A 59 6.49 13.25 -11.37
CA GLN A 59 5.37 13.89 -10.68
C GLN A 59 4.06 13.14 -10.94
N GLY A 60 3.83 12.69 -12.19
CA GLY A 60 2.68 11.85 -12.53
C GLY A 60 2.66 10.55 -11.73
N LEU A 61 3.78 9.84 -11.65
CA LEU A 61 3.88 8.59 -10.90
C LEU A 61 3.68 8.80 -9.39
N VAL A 62 4.26 9.86 -8.82
CA VAL A 62 4.06 10.23 -7.41
C VAL A 62 2.59 10.52 -7.10
N ARG A 63 1.88 11.23 -8.00
CA ARG A 63 0.44 11.49 -7.84
C ARG A 63 -0.36 10.19 -7.83
N CYS A 64 -0.06 9.26 -8.75
CA CYS A 64 -0.71 7.95 -8.78
C CYS A 64 -0.47 7.16 -7.49
N MET A 65 0.77 7.13 -6.99
CA MET A 65 1.09 6.43 -5.73
C MET A 65 0.31 6.98 -4.54
N ARG A 66 0.25 8.32 -4.39
CA ARG A 66 -0.50 8.95 -3.30
C ARG A 66 -2.00 8.64 -3.35
N VAL A 67 -2.60 8.65 -4.54
CA VAL A 67 -4.02 8.30 -4.72
C VAL A 67 -4.26 6.83 -4.40
N ALA A 68 -3.39 5.94 -4.90
CA ALA A 68 -3.50 4.50 -4.69
C ALA A 68 -3.38 4.14 -3.20
N GLU A 69 -2.41 4.73 -2.50
CA GLU A 69 -2.20 4.52 -1.07
C GLU A 69 -3.38 5.04 -0.25
N ALA A 70 -3.83 6.29 -0.48
CA ALA A 70 -4.99 6.84 0.22
C ALA A 70 -6.27 6.03 -0.03
N PHE A 71 -6.43 5.49 -1.24
CA PHE A 71 -7.55 4.60 -1.58
C PHE A 71 -7.43 3.25 -0.86
N ALA A 72 -6.24 2.65 -0.82
CA ALA A 72 -5.99 1.41 -0.07
C ALA A 72 -6.28 1.59 1.43
N GLU A 73 -5.78 2.67 2.04
CA GLU A 73 -6.06 3.01 3.43
C GLU A 73 -7.57 3.19 3.69
N MET A 74 -8.30 3.83 2.77
CA MET A 74 -9.76 3.98 2.87
C MET A 74 -10.47 2.62 2.78
N CYS A 75 -10.03 1.73 1.88
CA CYS A 75 -10.59 0.39 1.74
C CYS A 75 -10.34 -0.47 3.00
N ASP A 76 -9.15 -0.38 3.59
CA ASP A 76 -8.81 -1.08 4.84
C ASP A 76 -9.64 -0.58 6.02
N GLN A 77 -9.93 0.73 6.08
CA GLN A 77 -10.77 1.31 7.13
C GLN A 77 -11.57 2.53 6.62
N PRO A 78 -12.85 2.37 6.25
CA PRO A 78 -13.63 3.43 5.60
C PRO A 78 -14.17 4.46 6.60
N VAL A 79 -13.29 5.26 7.20
CA VAL A 79 -13.66 6.37 8.07
C VAL A 79 -13.78 7.68 7.29
N PRO A 80 -14.65 8.63 7.71
CA PRO A 80 -14.89 9.88 6.97
C PRO A 80 -13.64 10.67 6.61
N GLN A 81 -12.62 10.66 7.47
CA GLN A 81 -11.35 11.35 7.26
C GLN A 81 -10.57 10.77 6.06
N ARG A 82 -10.58 9.44 5.90
CA ARG A 82 -9.88 8.76 4.78
C ARG A 82 -10.62 8.97 3.46
N ILE A 83 -11.96 8.93 3.49
CA ILE A 83 -12.78 9.27 2.32
C ILE A 83 -12.51 10.72 1.89
N LEU A 84 -12.46 11.66 2.84
CA LEU A 84 -12.14 13.06 2.56
C LEU A 84 -10.73 13.20 1.95
N ARG A 85 -9.74 12.46 2.46
CA ARG A 85 -8.37 12.47 1.93
C ARG A 85 -8.31 12.03 0.47
N VAL A 86 -8.99 10.94 0.11
CA VAL A 86 -9.10 10.48 -1.29
C VAL A 86 -9.73 11.56 -2.17
N ASN A 87 -10.85 12.14 -1.73
CA ASN A 87 -11.54 13.18 -2.49
C ASN A 87 -10.69 14.44 -2.69
N GLN A 88 -9.90 14.84 -1.69
CA GLN A 88 -8.97 15.96 -1.80
C GLN A 88 -7.89 15.69 -2.84
N LEU A 89 -7.26 14.52 -2.80
CA LEU A 89 -6.23 14.12 -3.78
C LEU A 89 -6.80 14.03 -5.19
N LEU A 90 -8.01 13.50 -5.35
CA LEU A 90 -8.70 13.49 -6.63
C LEU A 90 -9.00 14.91 -7.09
N ALA A 91 -9.52 15.80 -6.25
CA ALA A 91 -9.77 17.19 -6.63
C ALA A 91 -8.50 17.95 -7.02
N GLU A 92 -7.37 17.68 -6.35
CA GLU A 92 -6.08 18.30 -6.62
C GLU A 92 -5.47 17.82 -7.94
N TYR A 93 -5.53 16.52 -8.22
CA TYR A 93 -4.84 15.92 -9.37
C TYR A 93 -5.72 15.78 -10.61
N TYR A 94 -7.06 15.78 -10.46
CA TYR A 94 -8.00 15.59 -11.55
C TYR A 94 -8.29 16.91 -12.27
N GLN A 95 -7.68 17.07 -13.45
CA GLN A 95 -8.12 18.06 -14.43
C GLN A 95 -9.15 17.43 -15.36
N LYS A 96 -10.41 17.89 -15.27
CA LYS A 96 -11.57 17.41 -16.03
C LYS A 96 -11.39 17.36 -17.56
N GLY A 97 -10.40 18.05 -18.11
CA GLY A 97 -10.03 18.04 -19.53
C GLY A 97 -9.18 16.84 -19.99
N ARG A 98 -8.76 15.94 -19.10
CA ARG A 98 -7.96 14.73 -19.42
C ARG A 98 -8.72 13.44 -19.09
N MET A 99 -9.91 13.26 -19.68
CA MET A 99 -10.78 12.09 -19.43
C MET A 99 -10.11 10.73 -19.72
N GLU A 100 -9.06 10.69 -20.55
CA GLU A 100 -8.29 9.46 -20.82
C GLU A 100 -7.72 8.82 -19.54
N ALA A 101 -7.40 9.63 -18.52
CA ALA A 101 -6.86 9.11 -17.25
C ALA A 101 -7.92 8.39 -16.39
N GLN A 102 -9.20 8.74 -16.55
CA GLN A 102 -10.29 8.11 -15.80
C GLN A 102 -10.53 6.67 -16.28
N ASP A 103 -10.49 6.45 -17.59
CA ASP A 103 -10.65 5.11 -18.18
C ASP A 103 -9.48 4.20 -17.79
N VAL A 104 -8.25 4.73 -17.73
CA VAL A 104 -7.09 3.99 -17.22
C VAL A 104 -7.28 3.61 -15.75
N PHE A 105 -7.83 4.50 -14.93
CA PHE A 105 -8.08 4.23 -13.51
C PHE A 105 -9.16 3.17 -13.31
N LEU A 106 -10.27 3.26 -14.05
CA LEU A 106 -11.33 2.24 -14.05
C LEU A 106 -10.81 0.88 -14.53
N THR A 107 -9.97 0.88 -15.57
CA THR A 107 -9.30 -0.34 -16.05
C THR A 107 -8.38 -0.94 -14.98
N ALA A 108 -7.65 -0.11 -14.23
CA ALA A 108 -6.78 -0.58 -13.15
C ALA A 108 -7.58 -1.18 -11.99
N ILE A 109 -8.71 -0.58 -11.61
CA ILE A 109 -9.64 -1.13 -10.62
C ILE A 109 -10.18 -2.48 -11.09
N GLU A 110 -10.65 -2.58 -12.33
CA GLU A 110 -11.19 -3.81 -12.90
C GLU A 110 -10.14 -4.93 -12.90
N LYS A 111 -8.91 -4.64 -13.35
CA LYS A 111 -7.80 -5.60 -13.32
C LYS A 111 -7.41 -6.02 -11.90
N THR A 112 -7.46 -5.11 -10.94
CA THR A 112 -7.16 -5.43 -9.53
C THR A 112 -8.24 -6.35 -8.95
N ASN A 113 -9.51 -6.11 -9.27
CA ASN A 113 -10.60 -7.00 -8.87
C ASN A 113 -10.46 -8.39 -9.51
N GLN A 114 -10.12 -8.45 -10.80
CA GLN A 114 -9.84 -9.72 -11.49
C GLN A 114 -8.68 -10.48 -10.83
N MET A 115 -7.58 -9.77 -10.50
CA MET A 115 -6.43 -10.37 -9.83
C MET A 115 -6.77 -10.84 -8.41
N THR A 116 -7.63 -10.10 -7.70
CA THR A 116 -8.10 -10.49 -6.36
C THR A 116 -8.88 -11.79 -6.41
N GLU A 117 -9.75 -11.98 -7.42
CA GLU A 117 -10.45 -13.26 -7.59
C GLU A 117 -9.49 -14.41 -7.98
N ILE A 118 -8.45 -14.14 -8.78
CA ILE A 118 -7.43 -15.16 -9.12
C ILE A 118 -6.62 -15.58 -7.88
N LEU A 119 -6.27 -14.62 -7.02
CA LEU A 119 -5.47 -14.84 -5.81
C LEU A 119 -6.32 -15.23 -4.60
N ARG A 120 -7.64 -15.33 -4.77
CA ARG A 120 -8.58 -15.68 -3.71
C ARG A 120 -8.27 -17.08 -3.21
N THR A 121 -7.58 -17.16 -2.09
CA THR A 121 -7.37 -18.42 -1.41
C THR A 121 -8.68 -18.77 -0.69
N PRO A 122 -9.30 -19.93 -0.97
CA PRO A 122 -10.46 -20.34 -0.22
C PRO A 122 -10.09 -20.43 1.27
N PRO A 123 -10.97 -20.01 2.19
CA PRO A 123 -10.71 -20.18 3.61
C PRO A 123 -10.49 -21.67 3.89
N LEU A 124 -9.43 -21.96 4.64
CA LEU A 124 -9.14 -23.33 5.07
C LEU A 124 -10.35 -23.88 5.85
N SER A 125 -10.75 -25.10 5.52
CA SER A 125 -11.77 -25.82 6.28
C SER A 125 -11.30 -26.10 7.70
N SER A 126 -12.25 -26.36 8.61
CA SER A 126 -11.94 -26.73 10.00
C SER A 126 -10.97 -27.92 10.07
N ASP A 127 -11.16 -28.89 9.17
CA ASP A 127 -10.36 -30.11 9.11
C ASP A 127 -8.92 -29.84 8.64
N GLU A 128 -8.72 -28.93 7.68
CA GLU A 128 -7.40 -28.50 7.22
C GLU A 128 -6.66 -27.69 8.30
N LEU A 129 -7.36 -26.85 9.05
CA LEU A 129 -6.82 -26.14 10.20
C LEU A 129 -6.39 -27.09 11.31
N GLU A 130 -7.19 -28.11 11.62
CA GLU A 130 -6.86 -29.13 12.63
C GLU A 130 -5.64 -29.97 12.22
N ALA A 131 -5.52 -30.31 10.93
CA ALA A 131 -4.35 -31.02 10.40
C ALA A 131 -3.06 -30.18 10.52
N ILE A 132 -3.11 -28.89 10.19
CA ILE A 132 -1.97 -27.98 10.31
C ILE A 132 -1.56 -27.80 11.78
N VAL A 133 -2.54 -27.60 12.68
CA VAL A 133 -2.28 -27.49 14.13
C VAL A 133 -1.66 -28.77 14.69
N SER A 134 -2.08 -29.94 14.20
CA SER A 134 -1.53 -31.23 14.62
C SER A 134 -0.09 -31.42 14.15
N GLN A 135 0.23 -31.06 12.91
CA GLN A 135 1.61 -31.10 12.37
C GLN A 135 2.56 -30.17 13.13
N ILE A 136 2.11 -28.99 13.54
CA ILE A 136 2.92 -28.05 14.33
C ILE A 136 3.23 -28.62 15.71
N LYS A 137 2.24 -29.26 16.36
CA LYS A 137 2.43 -29.92 17.67
C LYS A 137 3.39 -31.11 17.60
N GLU A 138 3.37 -31.85 16.50
CA GLU A 138 4.30 -32.97 16.28
C GLU A 138 5.73 -32.50 15.99
N GLY A 139 5.89 -31.36 15.29
CA GLY A 139 7.20 -30.74 15.03
C GLY A 139 7.90 -30.22 16.29
N ASP A 140 7.15 -29.66 17.25
CA ASP A 140 7.70 -29.16 18.52
C ASP A 140 8.19 -30.30 19.44
N HIS A 141 7.69 -31.53 19.27
CA HIS A 141 8.15 -32.70 20.02
C HIS A 141 9.46 -33.31 19.51
N ILE A 142 9.97 -32.89 18.35
CA ILE A 142 11.23 -33.38 17.78
C ILE A 142 12.42 -32.49 18.19
N HIS A 143 12.15 -31.29 18.74
CA HIS A 143 13.17 -30.32 19.17
C HIS A 143 13.25 -30.10 20.70
N SER A 144 12.67 -30.99 21.51
CA SER A 144 12.86 -31.05 22.97
C SER A 144 13.64 -32.29 23.37
#